data_AF-A0A2E6W6D1-F1
#
_entry.id   AF-A0A2E6W6D1-F1
#
_cell.length_a   1.000
_cell.length_b   1.000
_cell.length_c   1.000
_cell.angle_alpha   90.00
_cell.angle_beta   90.00
_cell.angle_gamma   90.00
#
_symmetry.space_group_name_H-M   'P 1'
#
loop_
_entity.id
_entity.type
_entity.pdbx_description
1 polymer ?
#
loop_
_entity_poly.entity_id
_entity_poly.type
_entity_poly.pdbx_seq_one_letter_code
_entity_poly.pdbx_strand_id
1 'polypeptide(L)'
;MAFWSTNFGESDTPLKDPKRAFRFTITVDGIDSQQGGSLMWYAKSVTKPTFTVSETEHKYLNHTFYYPNAVTWNAIDITAVDPAGDPDSAATLAGIVTAAGYKPPTKATNEDLTSMSKAKAVGALGQVKISQIDANGAVIESWTLWNAFVTEVNFGGTLEYGSDSLTELTLKLRYDWARLDTAAEGSARAQGGNTFFQV
;
A
#
# COMPACT_ATOMS: atom_id res chain seq x y z
N MET A 1 -11.87 -27.27 -13.32
CA MET A 1 -13.27 -27.09 -12.88
C MET A 1 -13.38 -25.74 -12.20
N ALA A 2 -14.54 -25.08 -12.30
CA ALA A 2 -14.71 -23.80 -11.62
C ALA A 2 -14.74 -24.03 -10.10
N PHE A 3 -14.08 -23.16 -9.33
CA PHE A 3 -14.01 -23.34 -7.87
C PHE A 3 -15.40 -23.28 -7.21
N TRP A 4 -16.35 -22.61 -7.85
CA TRP A 4 -17.76 -22.50 -7.41
C TRP A 4 -18.64 -23.71 -7.75
N SER A 5 -18.13 -24.73 -8.43
CA SER A 5 -18.90 -25.91 -8.85
C SER A 5 -18.41 -27.22 -8.22
N THR A 6 -17.60 -27.14 -7.16
CA THR A 6 -17.07 -28.33 -6.47
C THR A 6 -17.98 -28.66 -5.29
N ASN A 7 -18.50 -29.89 -5.23
CA ASN A 7 -19.33 -30.34 -4.11
C ASN A 7 -18.49 -30.40 -2.83
N PHE A 8 -18.92 -29.62 -1.84
CA PHE A 8 -18.31 -29.57 -0.51
C PHE A 8 -18.49 -30.94 0.18
N GLY A 9 -17.41 -31.69 0.37
CA GLY A 9 -17.41 -33.01 1.04
C GLY A 9 -17.07 -34.23 0.17
N GLU A 10 -16.93 -34.07 -1.15
CA GLU A 10 -16.66 -35.17 -2.10
C GLU A 10 -15.26 -35.10 -2.74
N SER A 11 -14.41 -34.15 -2.33
CA SER A 11 -13.08 -33.96 -2.92
C SER A 11 -12.01 -33.71 -1.85
N ASP A 12 -10.91 -34.46 -1.91
CA ASP A 12 -9.71 -34.29 -1.08
C ASP A 12 -8.88 -33.02 -1.43
N THR A 13 -9.31 -32.26 -2.43
CA THR A 13 -8.64 -31.02 -2.82
C THR A 13 -8.98 -29.89 -1.85
N PRO A 14 -7.99 -29.20 -1.25
CA PRO A 14 -8.24 -28.03 -0.41
C PRO A 14 -9.05 -27.00 -1.21
N LEU A 15 -10.22 -26.65 -0.70
CA LEU A 15 -11.09 -25.66 -1.31
C LEU A 15 -10.39 -24.31 -1.37
N LYS A 16 -10.39 -23.69 -2.55
CA LYS A 16 -9.84 -22.35 -2.78
C LYS A 16 -11.01 -21.37 -2.90
N ASP A 17 -11.39 -20.76 -1.79
CA ASP A 17 -12.33 -19.65 -1.77
C ASP A 17 -11.81 -18.47 -2.62
N PRO A 18 -12.71 -17.68 -3.23
CA PRO A 18 -12.31 -16.48 -3.92
C PRO A 18 -11.71 -15.47 -2.95
N LYS A 19 -10.66 -14.78 -3.41
CA LYS A 19 -10.09 -13.60 -2.75
C LYS A 19 -11.20 -12.58 -2.47
N ARG A 20 -11.35 -12.16 -1.21
CA ARG A 20 -12.38 -11.18 -0.80
C ARG A 20 -11.74 -9.83 -0.52
N ALA A 21 -12.37 -8.76 -0.98
CA ALA A 21 -11.83 -7.40 -0.89
C ALA A 21 -11.60 -6.91 0.55
N PHE A 22 -12.42 -7.37 1.50
CA PHE A 22 -12.33 -6.96 2.90
C PHE A 22 -11.30 -7.73 3.73
N ARG A 23 -10.69 -8.80 3.19
CA ARG A 23 -9.74 -9.65 3.92
C ARG A 23 -8.31 -9.21 3.63
N PHE A 24 -7.87 -8.14 4.27
CA PHE A 24 -6.51 -7.62 4.10
C PHE A 24 -5.93 -7.09 5.40
N THR A 25 -4.61 -6.96 5.44
CA THR A 25 -3.83 -6.33 6.50
C THR A 25 -2.79 -5.40 5.87
N ILE A 26 -2.40 -4.37 6.61
CA ILE A 26 -1.36 -3.41 6.20
C ILE A 26 -0.32 -3.35 7.31
N THR A 27 0.94 -3.52 6.95
CA THR A 27 2.08 -3.37 7.87
C THR A 27 2.99 -2.25 7.39
N VAL A 28 3.35 -1.35 8.29
CA VAL A 28 4.25 -0.21 8.04
C VAL A 28 5.34 -0.25 9.11
N ASP A 29 6.57 -0.58 8.73
CA ASP A 29 7.66 -0.78 9.69
C ASP A 29 8.04 0.49 10.47
N GLY A 30 7.83 1.67 9.88
CA GLY A 30 8.05 2.96 10.55
C GLY A 30 7.02 3.28 11.63
N ILE A 31 5.95 2.48 11.77
CA ILE A 31 4.97 2.57 12.84
C ILE A 31 5.30 1.49 13.87
N ASP A 32 5.51 1.89 15.12
CA ASP A 32 5.66 0.96 16.24
C ASP A 32 4.71 1.39 17.36
N SER A 33 3.59 0.67 17.49
CA SER A 33 2.60 0.89 18.53
C SER A 33 2.73 -0.19 19.61
N GLN A 34 2.56 0.18 20.88
CA GLN A 34 2.54 -0.81 21.97
C GLN A 34 1.38 -1.81 21.79
N GLN A 35 0.29 -1.37 21.16
CA GLN A 35 -0.85 -2.21 20.77
C GLN A 35 -0.83 -2.53 19.27
N GLY A 36 -0.04 -3.53 18.88
CA GLY A 36 -0.10 -4.12 17.53
C GLY A 36 1.16 -3.95 16.68
N GLY A 37 2.21 -3.32 17.20
CA GLY A 37 3.49 -3.17 16.49
C GLY A 37 3.31 -2.39 15.19
N SER A 38 3.84 -2.93 14.09
CA SER A 38 3.76 -2.36 12.73
C SER A 38 2.45 -2.62 12.00
N LEU A 39 1.53 -3.39 12.59
CA LEU A 39 0.23 -3.68 11.99
C LEU A 39 -0.73 -2.50 12.18
N MET A 40 -1.17 -1.92 11.06
CA MET A 40 -2.22 -0.89 11.06
C MET A 40 -3.61 -1.52 11.17
N TRP A 41 -3.96 -2.02 12.36
CA TRP A 41 -5.25 -2.68 12.61
C TRP A 41 -6.47 -1.74 12.45
N TYR A 42 -6.24 -0.44 12.53
CA TYR A 42 -7.24 0.62 12.35
C TYR A 42 -7.39 1.06 10.87
N ALA A 43 -6.67 0.42 9.94
CA ALA A 43 -6.84 0.66 8.51
C ALA A 43 -8.20 0.17 8.01
N LYS A 44 -8.91 1.04 7.28
CA LYS A 44 -10.25 0.78 6.73
C LYS A 44 -10.21 0.39 5.26
N SER A 45 -9.33 1.01 4.46
CA SER A 45 -9.20 0.68 3.05
C SER A 45 -7.79 0.96 2.52
N VAL A 46 -7.43 0.29 1.44
CA VAL A 46 -6.20 0.54 0.69
C VAL A 46 -6.38 0.26 -0.80
N THR A 47 -5.83 1.12 -1.65
CA THR A 47 -5.75 0.85 -3.09
C THR A 47 -4.57 -0.07 -3.41
N LYS A 48 -4.78 -1.08 -4.25
CA LYS A 48 -3.69 -1.95 -4.70
C LYS A 48 -2.73 -1.15 -5.61
N PRO A 49 -1.42 -1.46 -5.59
CA PRO A 49 -0.47 -0.87 -6.52
C PRO A 49 -0.91 -1.04 -7.97
N THR A 50 -0.80 0.03 -8.76
CA THR A 50 -1.06 0.00 -10.20
C THR A 50 0.07 0.69 -10.94
N PHE A 51 0.35 0.23 -12.15
CA PHE A 51 1.33 0.85 -13.03
C PHE A 51 0.75 1.04 -14.43
N THR A 52 1.25 2.06 -15.12
CA THR A 52 0.95 2.33 -16.54
C THR A 52 2.23 2.17 -17.36
N VAL A 53 2.10 1.64 -18.57
CA VAL A 53 3.19 1.57 -19.54
C VAL A 53 2.88 2.59 -20.61
N SER A 54 3.73 3.60 -20.78
CA SER A 54 3.56 4.56 -21.87
C SER A 54 3.96 3.93 -23.20
N GLU A 55 3.30 4.34 -24.28
CA GLU A 55 3.58 3.86 -25.63
C GLU A 55 3.84 5.02 -26.60
N THR A 56 4.66 4.75 -27.62
CA THR A 56 4.89 5.65 -28.73
C THR A 56 4.29 5.05 -30.00
N GLU A 57 3.47 5.85 -30.69
CA GLU A 57 2.83 5.45 -31.93
C GLU A 57 3.78 5.59 -33.13
N HIS A 58 3.85 4.58 -33.97
CA HIS A 58 4.50 4.63 -35.28
C HIS A 58 3.51 4.22 -36.38
N LYS A 59 3.23 5.14 -37.30
CA LYS A 59 2.32 4.90 -38.43
C LYS A 59 3.11 4.47 -39.67
N TYR A 60 2.69 3.39 -40.32
CA TYR A 60 3.19 2.98 -41.62
C TYR A 60 2.01 2.60 -42.53
N LEU A 61 1.79 3.40 -43.58
CA LEU A 61 0.61 3.33 -44.45
C LEU A 61 -0.69 3.40 -43.62
N ASN A 62 -1.55 2.37 -43.71
CA ASN A 62 -2.81 2.25 -42.97
C ASN A 62 -2.65 1.49 -41.63
N HIS A 63 -1.43 1.24 -41.17
CA HIS A 63 -1.16 0.53 -39.92
C HIS A 63 -0.59 1.47 -38.86
N THR A 64 -1.09 1.29 -37.64
CA THR A 64 -0.55 1.90 -36.42
C THR A 64 0.14 0.82 -35.60
N PHE A 65 1.42 1.04 -35.28
CA PHE A 65 2.24 0.21 -34.41
C PHE A 65 2.49 0.95 -33.10
N TYR A 66 2.50 0.22 -31.97
CA TYR A 66 2.74 0.77 -30.64
C TYR A 66 4.03 0.18 -30.06
N TYR A 67 4.93 1.04 -29.59
CA TYR A 67 6.18 0.65 -28.94
C TYR A 67 6.15 1.05 -27.46
N PRO A 68 6.36 0.13 -26.51
CA PRO A 68 6.39 0.45 -25.09
C PRO A 68 7.61 1.28 -24.73
N ASN A 69 7.47 2.18 -23.76
CA ASN A 69 8.53 3.07 -23.29
C ASN A 69 8.75 2.94 -21.77
N ALA A 70 8.11 3.79 -20.96
CA ALA A 70 8.39 3.90 -19.53
C ALA A 70 7.24 3.32 -18.69
N VAL A 71 7.60 2.64 -17.59
CA VAL A 71 6.66 2.17 -16.57
C VAL A 71 6.54 3.24 -15.49
N THR A 72 5.32 3.67 -15.18
CA THR A 72 5.03 4.62 -14.10
C THR A 72 4.14 3.97 -13.06
N TRP A 73 4.61 3.91 -11.81
CA TRP A 73 3.81 3.45 -10.67
C TRP A 73 2.93 4.59 -10.12
N ASN A 74 1.65 4.29 -9.92
CA ASN A 74 0.69 5.23 -9.37
C ASN A 74 0.74 5.24 -7.84
N ALA A 75 0.39 6.39 -7.26
CA ALA A 75 0.25 6.51 -5.81
C ALA A 75 -0.81 5.55 -5.27
N ILE A 76 -0.64 5.14 -4.01
CA ILE A 76 -1.67 4.40 -3.27
C ILE A 76 -2.25 5.28 -2.18
N ASP A 77 -3.51 5.02 -1.86
CA ASP A 77 -4.25 5.71 -0.81
C ASP A 77 -4.61 4.69 0.26
N ILE A 78 -4.28 5.01 1.51
CA ILE A 78 -4.66 4.26 2.70
C ILE A 78 -5.61 5.14 3.51
N THR A 79 -6.79 4.63 3.83
CA THR A 79 -7.70 5.28 4.78
C THR A 79 -7.74 4.49 6.07
N ALA A 80 -7.76 5.19 7.20
CA ALA A 80 -7.78 4.59 8.52
C ALA A 80 -8.71 5.37 9.44
N VAL A 81 -9.33 4.69 10.40
CA VAL A 81 -10.13 5.33 11.44
C VAL A 81 -9.18 5.91 12.47
N ASP A 82 -9.45 7.12 12.97
CA ASP A 82 -8.65 7.74 14.03
C ASP A 82 -9.10 7.24 15.41
N PRO A 83 -8.33 6.39 16.11
CA PRO A 83 -8.68 5.95 17.46
C PRO A 83 -8.30 7.05 18.46
N ALA A 84 -9.19 7.33 19.42
CA ALA A 84 -8.97 8.36 20.46
C ALA A 84 -7.92 7.96 21.53
N GLY A 85 -7.12 6.91 21.31
CA GLY A 85 -6.24 6.28 22.29
C GLY A 85 -4.91 5.84 21.67
N ASP A 86 -4.24 4.85 22.25
CA ASP A 86 -2.96 4.31 21.74
C ASP A 86 -3.21 3.25 20.63
N PRO A 87 -2.67 3.40 19.41
CA PRO A 87 -1.84 4.50 18.94
C PRO A 87 -2.66 5.72 18.51
N ASP A 88 -2.24 6.92 18.94
CA ASP A 88 -2.81 8.17 18.42
C ASP A 88 -2.35 8.27 16.96
N SER A 89 -3.29 7.99 16.04
CA SER A 89 -2.96 7.82 14.64
C SER A 89 -2.61 9.16 13.98
N ALA A 90 -3.21 10.25 14.46
CA ALA A 90 -2.82 11.60 14.06
C ALA A 90 -1.40 11.94 14.53
N ALA A 91 -1.05 11.66 15.79
CA ALA A 91 0.30 11.88 16.31
C ALA A 91 1.35 11.02 15.58
N THR A 92 1.02 9.76 15.28
CA THR A 92 1.88 8.84 14.55
C THR A 92 2.18 9.36 13.13
N LEU A 93 1.15 9.79 12.39
CA LEU A 93 1.33 10.34 11.05
C LEU A 93 2.09 11.68 11.06
N ALA A 94 1.85 12.53 12.05
CA ALA A 94 2.62 13.77 12.24
C ALA A 94 4.11 13.48 12.55
N GLY A 95 4.37 12.42 13.33
CA GLY A 95 5.71 11.92 13.61
C GLY A 95 6.45 11.49 12.36
N ILE A 96 5.81 10.75 11.45
CA ILE A 96 6.39 10.32 10.17
C ILE A 96 6.81 11.52 9.33
N VAL A 97 5.97 12.56 9.23
CA VAL A 97 6.28 13.77 8.46
C VAL A 97 7.47 14.53 9.07
N THR A 98 7.53 14.61 10.40
CA THR A 98 8.66 15.24 11.11
C THR A 98 9.96 14.46 10.91
N ALA A 99 9.90 13.12 11.01
CA ALA A 99 11.04 12.22 10.79
C ALA A 99 11.53 12.26 9.34
N ALA A 100 10.63 12.46 8.38
CA ALA A 100 10.96 12.68 6.97
C ALA A 100 11.75 13.98 6.71
N GLY A 101 11.85 14.85 7.72
CA GLY A 101 12.69 16.05 7.72
C GLY A 101 11.93 17.36 7.60
N TYR A 102 10.60 17.35 7.76
CA TYR A 102 9.82 18.58 7.84
C TYR A 102 10.02 19.22 9.23
N LYS A 103 10.67 20.39 9.26
CA LYS A 103 10.89 21.17 10.48
C LYS A 103 10.65 22.65 10.19
N PRO A 104 9.79 23.34 10.95
CA PRO A 104 9.68 24.78 10.87
C PRO A 104 11.02 25.43 11.27
N PRO A 105 11.58 26.36 10.48
CA PRO A 105 12.78 27.09 10.88
C PRO A 105 12.42 28.06 12.01
N THR A 106 12.90 27.79 13.22
CA THR A 106 12.61 28.62 14.40
C THR A 106 13.79 29.51 14.80
N LYS A 107 14.99 29.19 14.32
CA LYS A 107 16.26 29.87 14.60
C LYS A 107 17.16 29.82 13.35
N ALA A 108 17.96 30.86 13.12
CA ALA A 108 18.94 30.88 12.03
C ALA A 108 20.24 30.13 12.42
N THR A 109 20.12 28.86 12.84
CA THR A 109 21.27 28.01 13.23
C THR A 109 21.44 26.85 12.25
N ASN A 110 22.63 26.25 12.20
CA ASN A 110 22.91 25.11 11.32
C ASN A 110 21.97 23.91 11.53
N GLU A 111 21.36 23.77 12.70
CA GLU A 111 20.37 22.71 13.01
C GLU A 111 19.03 22.91 12.27
N ASP A 112 18.71 24.16 11.93
CA ASP A 112 17.49 24.55 11.20
C ASP A 112 17.71 24.62 9.68
N LEU A 113 18.96 24.46 9.21
CA LEU A 113 19.33 24.33 7.79
C LEU A 113 19.11 22.90 7.27
N THR A 114 18.09 22.20 7.77
CA THR A 114 17.76 20.84 7.33
C THR A 114 16.52 20.83 6.46
N SER A 115 16.49 19.94 5.48
CA SER A 115 15.36 19.75 4.59
C SER A 115 14.93 18.28 4.53
N MET A 116 13.74 18.07 3.98
CA MET A 116 13.27 16.74 3.60
C MET A 116 14.19 16.15 2.52
N SER A 117 14.51 14.88 2.66
CA SER A 117 15.27 14.12 1.66
C SER A 117 14.61 12.78 1.43
N LYS A 118 14.80 12.20 0.24
CA LYS A 118 14.25 10.87 -0.06
C LYS A 118 14.69 9.81 0.97
N ALA A 119 15.97 9.82 1.37
CA ALA A 119 16.49 8.89 2.36
C ALA A 119 15.79 9.02 3.73
N LYS A 120 15.58 10.25 4.22
CA LYS A 120 14.83 10.48 5.47
C LYS A 120 13.36 10.10 5.35
N ALA A 121 12.73 10.45 4.23
CA ALA A 121 11.31 10.18 4.01
C ALA A 121 11.01 8.68 3.88
N VAL A 122 11.87 7.93 3.20
CA VAL A 122 11.80 6.47 3.11
C VAL A 122 12.14 5.84 4.46
N GLY A 123 13.18 6.31 5.14
CA GLY A 123 13.57 5.79 6.46
C GLY A 123 12.50 6.01 7.53
N ALA A 124 11.77 7.13 7.47
CA ALA A 124 10.69 7.45 8.40
C ALA A 124 9.48 6.51 8.26
N LEU A 125 9.19 6.04 7.04
CA LEU A 125 8.05 5.16 6.77
C LEU A 125 8.43 3.67 6.87
N GLY A 126 9.68 3.33 6.55
CA GLY A 126 10.14 1.94 6.49
C GLY A 126 9.53 1.17 5.32
N GLN A 127 9.52 -0.16 5.42
CA GLN A 127 8.87 -1.01 4.42
C GLN A 127 7.36 -1.01 4.64
N VAL A 128 6.59 -0.84 3.55
CA VAL A 128 5.13 -0.94 3.57
C VAL A 128 4.74 -2.23 2.86
N LYS A 129 3.87 -3.01 3.49
CA LYS A 129 3.34 -4.25 2.93
C LYS A 129 1.83 -4.33 3.08
N ILE A 130 1.17 -4.70 1.98
CA ILE A 130 -0.28 -4.92 1.91
C ILE A 130 -0.48 -6.42 1.68
N SER A 131 -1.12 -7.10 2.62
CA SER A 131 -1.31 -8.55 2.54
C SER A 131 -2.80 -8.89 2.48
N GLN A 132 -3.18 -9.71 1.51
CA GLN A 132 -4.49 -10.32 1.45
C GLN A 132 -4.46 -11.68 2.16
N ILE A 133 -5.48 -11.96 2.95
CA ILE A 133 -5.55 -13.17 3.79
C ILE A 133 -6.75 -14.06 3.43
N ASP A 134 -6.63 -15.35 3.73
CA ASP A 134 -7.73 -16.32 3.62
C ASP A 134 -8.65 -16.31 4.84
N ALA A 135 -9.58 -17.27 4.92
CA ALA A 135 -10.50 -17.41 6.04
C ALA A 135 -9.81 -17.82 7.36
N ASN A 136 -8.61 -18.39 7.29
CA ASN A 136 -7.82 -18.85 8.44
C ASN A 136 -6.75 -17.82 8.86
N GLY A 137 -6.69 -16.66 8.19
CA GLY A 137 -5.69 -15.62 8.45
C GLY A 137 -4.35 -15.85 7.75
N ALA A 138 -4.22 -16.87 6.89
CA ALA A 138 -3.00 -17.11 6.15
C ALA A 138 -2.87 -16.13 4.97
N VAL A 139 -1.67 -15.62 4.74
CA VAL A 139 -1.38 -14.69 3.63
C VAL A 139 -1.41 -15.45 2.30
N ILE A 140 -2.25 -14.98 1.37
CA ILE A 140 -2.43 -15.57 0.04
C ILE A 140 -1.85 -14.71 -1.09
N GLU A 141 -1.70 -13.41 -0.85
CA GLU A 141 -1.12 -12.43 -1.75
C GLU A 141 -0.50 -11.31 -0.92
N SER A 142 0.69 -10.86 -1.28
CA SER A 142 1.36 -9.75 -0.61
C SER A 142 1.96 -8.80 -1.63
N TRP A 143 1.73 -7.51 -1.42
CA TRP A 143 2.38 -6.42 -2.12
C TRP A 143 3.39 -5.76 -1.19
N THR A 144 4.65 -5.73 -1.60
CA THR A 144 5.71 -5.01 -0.88
C THR A 144 6.09 -3.76 -1.67
N LEU A 145 5.96 -2.59 -1.05
CA LEU A 145 6.29 -1.30 -1.65
C LEU A 145 7.72 -0.90 -1.27
N TRP A 146 8.54 -0.62 -2.28
CA TRP A 146 9.94 -0.26 -2.07
C TRP A 146 10.15 1.25 -2.17
N ASN A 147 10.95 1.77 -1.24
CA ASN A 147 11.24 3.19 -1.11
C ASN A 147 9.96 4.04 -1.01
N ALA A 148 8.97 3.56 -0.27
CA ALA A 148 7.72 4.28 -0.08
C ALA A 148 7.95 5.53 0.77
N PHE A 149 7.26 6.62 0.43
CA PHE A 149 7.27 7.85 1.21
C PHE A 149 5.90 8.53 1.13
N VAL A 150 5.60 9.32 2.16
CA VAL A 150 4.35 10.05 2.29
C VAL A 150 4.35 11.27 1.37
N THR A 151 3.31 11.41 0.57
CA THR A 151 3.08 12.61 -0.26
C THR A 151 1.97 13.49 0.26
N GLU A 152 1.01 12.92 0.98
CA GLU A 152 -0.12 13.66 1.55
C GLU A 152 -0.59 12.96 2.82
N VAL A 153 -0.87 13.75 3.85
CA VAL A 153 -1.59 13.33 5.05
C VAL A 153 -2.80 14.24 5.19
N ASN A 154 -3.99 13.65 5.21
CA ASN A 154 -5.25 14.34 5.46
C ASN A 154 -5.80 13.86 6.80
N PHE A 155 -5.91 14.77 7.76
CA PHE A 155 -6.32 14.47 9.13
C PHE A 155 -7.84 14.51 9.37
N GLY A 156 -8.65 14.35 8.31
CA GLY A 156 -10.11 14.45 8.42
C GLY A 156 -10.56 15.90 8.39
N GLY A 157 -10.64 16.47 7.19
CA GLY A 157 -10.88 17.91 6.97
C GLY A 157 -12.27 18.44 7.37
N THR A 158 -13.14 17.65 8.02
CA THR A 158 -14.48 18.11 8.40
C THR A 158 -14.90 17.52 9.74
N LEU A 159 -15.01 18.40 10.74
CA LEU A 159 -15.63 18.11 12.03
C LEU A 159 -16.99 18.78 12.05
N GLU A 160 -18.05 17.99 12.11
CA GLU A 160 -19.43 18.48 12.04
C GLU A 160 -20.26 17.89 13.19
N TYR A 161 -20.87 18.77 13.99
CA TYR A 161 -21.68 18.37 15.14
C TYR A 161 -22.94 17.56 14.79
N GLY A 162 -23.38 17.59 13.53
CA GLY A 162 -24.54 16.84 13.03
C GLY A 162 -24.22 15.49 12.40
N SER A 163 -22.95 15.07 12.41
CA SER A 163 -22.51 13.82 11.81
C SER A 163 -22.27 12.74 12.87
N ASP A 164 -22.83 11.55 12.65
CA ASP A 164 -22.56 10.34 13.45
C ASP A 164 -21.42 9.49 12.87
N SER A 165 -20.71 9.99 11.86
CA SER A 165 -19.63 9.24 11.19
C SER A 165 -18.34 9.23 12.01
N LEU A 166 -17.56 8.15 11.88
CA LEU A 166 -16.22 8.07 12.47
C LEU A 166 -15.26 9.05 11.79
N THR A 167 -14.34 9.61 12.56
CA THR A 167 -13.23 10.41 12.02
C THR A 167 -12.26 9.50 11.27
N GLU A 168 -11.93 9.87 10.04
CA GLU A 168 -11.04 9.12 9.16
C GLU A 168 -9.84 9.97 8.75
N LEU A 169 -8.67 9.34 8.75
CA LEU A 169 -7.43 9.89 8.22
C LEU A 169 -7.13 9.23 6.88
N THR A 170 -6.60 10.01 5.93
CA THR A 170 -6.14 9.51 4.63
C THR A 170 -4.67 9.78 4.45
N LEU A 171 -3.93 8.75 4.06
CA LEU A 171 -2.50 8.77 3.78
C LEU A 171 -2.28 8.41 2.30
N LYS A 172 -1.63 9.30 1.54
CA LYS A 172 -1.19 8.99 0.17
C LYS A 172 0.29 8.70 0.14
N LEU A 173 0.65 7.57 -0.46
CA LEU A 173 2.02 7.11 -0.58
C LEU A 173 2.46 7.06 -2.04
N ARG A 174 3.69 7.49 -2.30
CA ARG A 174 4.42 7.16 -3.52
C ARG A 174 5.57 6.22 -3.20
N TYR A 175 5.98 5.46 -4.19
CA TYR A 175 6.99 4.42 -4.10
C TYR A 175 7.65 4.27 -5.47
N ASP A 176 8.84 3.66 -5.49
CA ASP A 176 9.59 3.52 -6.74
C ASP A 176 9.11 2.32 -7.56
N TRP A 177 8.84 1.21 -6.87
CA TRP A 177 8.34 -0.03 -7.47
C TRP A 177 7.69 -0.90 -6.39
N ALA A 178 6.85 -1.85 -6.83
CA ALA A 178 6.22 -2.80 -5.94
C ALA A 178 6.45 -4.23 -6.41
N ARG A 179 6.57 -5.13 -5.45
CA ARG A 179 6.69 -6.58 -5.67
C ARG A 179 5.40 -7.27 -5.25
N LEU A 180 4.90 -8.14 -6.11
CA LEU A 180 3.79 -9.05 -5.85
C LEU A 180 4.34 -10.43 -5.55
N ASP A 181 3.94 -11.01 -4.43
CA ASP A 181 4.18 -12.41 -4.08
C ASP A 181 2.83 -13.11 -3.84
N THR A 182 2.60 -14.25 -4.49
CA THR A 182 1.37 -15.05 -4.32
C THR A 182 1.68 -16.46 -3.79
N ALA A 183 0.79 -16.97 -2.93
CA ALA A 183 0.97 -18.27 -2.30
C ALA A 183 0.77 -19.46 -3.26
N ALA A 184 0.12 -19.27 -4.42
CA ALA A 184 -0.18 -20.34 -5.37
C ALA A 184 0.42 -20.01 -6.75
N GLU A 185 0.97 -21.04 -7.41
CA GLU A 185 1.36 -20.94 -8.82
C GLU A 185 0.13 -20.77 -9.70
N GLY A 186 0.14 -19.76 -10.57
CA GLY A 186 -0.84 -19.62 -11.62
C GLY A 186 -0.73 -20.83 -12.56
N SER A 187 -1.77 -21.66 -12.64
CA SER A 187 -1.83 -22.77 -13.60
C SER A 187 -1.95 -22.30 -15.06
N ALA A 188 -2.28 -21.03 -15.28
CA ALA A 188 -2.19 -20.34 -16.56
C ALA A 188 -0.87 -19.54 -16.58
N ARG A 189 0.20 -20.17 -17.06
CA ARG A 189 1.52 -19.53 -17.19
C ARG A 189 1.57 -18.70 -18.47
N ALA A 190 1.46 -17.38 -18.37
CA ALA A 190 2.35 -16.53 -19.17
C ALA A 190 3.74 -16.67 -18.54
N GLN A 191 4.82 -16.80 -19.31
CA GLN A 191 6.16 -17.27 -18.87
C GLN A 191 6.86 -16.42 -17.77
N GLY A 192 6.30 -16.36 -16.57
CA GLY A 192 6.83 -15.68 -15.38
C GLY A 192 6.26 -16.36 -14.14
N GLY A 193 7.10 -16.60 -13.13
CA GLY A 193 6.72 -17.29 -11.90
C GLY A 193 5.75 -16.48 -11.02
N ASN A 194 5.62 -16.88 -9.75
CA ASN A 194 4.64 -16.31 -8.80
C ASN A 194 5.04 -14.94 -8.23
N THR A 195 6.19 -14.44 -8.67
CA THR A 195 6.82 -13.25 -8.12
C THR A 195 7.22 -12.33 -9.25
N PHE A 196 6.83 -11.07 -9.17
CA PHE A 196 7.23 -10.04 -10.12
C PHE A 196 8.48 -9.30 -9.60
N PHE A 197 9.47 -9.05 -10.48
CA PHE A 197 10.73 -8.35 -10.17
C PHE A 197 11.55 -8.95 -9.00
N GLN A 198 12.04 -10.17 -9.16
CA GLN A 198 13.16 -10.65 -8.33
C GLN A 198 14.43 -9.91 -8.78
N VAL A 199 15.07 -9.21 -7.84
CA VAL A 199 16.42 -8.65 -7.99
C VAL A 199 17.38 -9.46 -7.14
#